data_AF-A0A6V7LU58-F1
#
_entry.id   AF-A0A6V7LU58-F1
#
_cell.length_a   1.000
_cell.length_b   1.000
_cell.length_c   1.000
_cell.angle_alpha   90.00
_cell.angle_beta   90.00
_cell.angle_gamma   90.00
#
_symmetry.space_group_name_H-M   'P 1'
#
loop_
_entity.id
_entity.type
_entity.pdbx_description
1 polymer ?
#
loop_
_entity_poly.entity_id
_entity_poly.type
_entity_poly.pdbx_seq_one_letter_code
_entity_poly.pdbx_strand_id
1 'polypeptide(L)'
;VFTCQHTAISYFCFDNYLALVNIFTTGQFKILRNRLETLFDGCTGHKNRTGDHNVLAREFKKCVEQHQILLELVQEVEAVYTLINLFQVLVFSFLICFVGYQLLL
;
A
#
# COMPACT_ATOMS: atom_id res chain seq x y z
N VAL A 1 12.28 25.23 -17.77
CA VAL A 1 10.92 24.79 -18.17
C VAL A 1 10.84 23.27 -18.26
N PHE A 2 11.63 22.60 -19.13
CA PHE A 2 11.63 21.13 -19.24
C PHE A 2 11.93 20.40 -17.92
N THR A 3 12.89 20.87 -17.14
CA THR A 3 13.23 20.31 -15.82
C THR A 3 12.09 20.47 -14.82
N CYS A 4 11.47 21.64 -14.76
CA CYS A 4 10.33 21.90 -13.87
C CYS A 4 9.12 21.01 -14.21
N GLN A 5 8.85 20.78 -15.50
CA GLN A 5 7.78 19.87 -15.91
C GLN A 5 8.11 18.42 -15.55
N HIS A 6 9.36 17.99 -15.75
CA HIS A 6 9.79 16.64 -15.40
C HIS A 6 9.70 16.38 -13.88
N THR A 7 10.11 17.36 -13.06
CA THR A 7 9.97 17.27 -11.60
C THR A 7 8.50 17.21 -11.21
N ALA A 8 7.63 18.11 -11.71
CA ALA A 8 6.21 18.10 -11.37
C ALA A 8 5.51 16.78 -11.76
N ILE A 9 5.80 16.24 -12.95
CA ILE A 9 5.25 14.96 -13.42
C ILE A 9 5.74 13.81 -12.54
N SER A 10 7.03 13.80 -12.18
CA SER A 10 7.60 12.76 -11.32
C SER A 10 6.96 12.78 -9.94
N TYR A 11 6.82 13.95 -9.32
CA TYR A 11 6.11 14.12 -8.05
C TYR A 11 4.67 13.61 -8.10
N PHE A 12 3.91 14.05 -9.11
CA PHE A 12 2.53 13.60 -9.28
C PHE A 12 2.45 12.08 -9.48
N CYS A 13 3.34 11.50 -10.29
CA CYS A 13 3.36 10.06 -10.54
C CYS A 13 3.67 9.26 -9.27
N PHE A 14 4.61 9.74 -8.45
CA PHE A 14 4.94 9.14 -7.17
C PHE A 14 3.73 9.15 -6.21
N ASP A 15 3.10 10.31 -5.99
CA ASP A 15 1.93 10.41 -5.10
C ASP A 15 0.76 9.53 -5.56
N ASN A 16 0.50 9.47 -6.86
CA ASN A 16 -0.55 8.59 -7.42
C ASN A 16 -0.21 7.11 -7.25
N TYR A 17 1.06 6.73 -7.43
CA TYR A 17 1.50 5.36 -7.22
C TYR A 17 1.33 4.93 -5.77
N LEU A 18 1.71 5.79 -4.81
CA LEU A 18 1.55 5.49 -3.39
C LEU A 18 0.08 5.37 -2.99
N ALA A 19 -0.77 6.26 -3.49
CA ALA A 19 -2.21 6.17 -3.29
C ALA A 19 -2.77 4.85 -3.85
N LEU A 20 -2.35 4.45 -5.06
CA LEU A 20 -2.76 3.19 -5.68
C LEU A 20 -2.34 1.98 -4.86
N VAL A 21 -1.09 1.92 -4.40
CA VAL A 21 -0.60 0.82 -3.56
C VAL A 21 -1.39 0.73 -2.26
N ASN A 22 -1.62 1.85 -1.58
CA ASN A 22 -2.33 1.87 -0.31
C ASN A 22 -3.83 1.48 -0.47
N ILE A 23 -4.47 1.95 -1.55
CA ILE A 23 -5.83 1.54 -1.92
C ILE A 23 -5.89 0.05 -2.26
N PHE A 24 -4.90 -0.47 -3.00
CA PHE A 24 -4.85 -1.88 -3.36
C PHE A 24 -4.67 -2.76 -2.13
N THR A 25 -3.74 -2.41 -1.24
CA THR A 25 -3.52 -3.09 0.05
C THR A 25 -4.78 -3.09 0.91
N THR A 26 -5.43 -1.93 1.06
CA THR A 26 -6.68 -1.80 1.84
C THR A 26 -7.83 -2.57 1.20
N GLY A 27 -7.96 -2.50 -0.13
CA GLY A 27 -9.00 -3.19 -0.89
C GLY A 27 -8.88 -4.71 -0.77
N GLN A 28 -7.67 -5.23 -0.92
CA GLN A 28 -7.40 -6.65 -0.76
C GLN A 28 -7.66 -7.14 0.67
N PHE A 29 -7.28 -6.35 1.68
CA PHE A 29 -7.59 -6.66 3.07
C PHE A 29 -9.10 -6.71 3.34
N LYS A 30 -9.85 -5.75 2.77
CA LYS A 30 -11.32 -5.71 2.90
C LYS A 30 -12.00 -6.88 2.19
N ILE A 31 -11.52 -7.29 1.01
CA ILE A 31 -12.03 -8.46 0.28
C ILE A 31 -11.78 -9.74 1.09
N LEU A 32 -10.58 -9.88 1.66
CA LEU A 32 -10.23 -11.01 2.52
C LEU A 32 -11.14 -11.07 3.75
N ARG A 33 -11.34 -9.94 4.44
CA ARG A 33 -12.23 -9.83 5.60
C ARG A 33 -13.67 -10.22 5.24
N ASN A 34 -14.19 -9.70 4.13
CA ASN A 34 -15.57 -9.99 3.71
C ASN A 34 -15.76 -11.48 3.33
N ARG A 35 -14.77 -12.08 2.67
CA ARG A 35 -14.76 -13.52 2.39
C ARG A 35 -14.69 -14.35 3.68
N LEU A 36 -13.92 -13.90 4.67
CA LEU A 36 -13.85 -14.55 5.99
C LEU A 36 -15.18 -14.49 6.73
N GLU A 37 -15.82 -13.31 6.80
CA GLU A 37 -17.13 -13.15 7.44
C GLU A 37 -18.19 -14.02 6.75
N THR A 38 -18.21 -14.06 5.41
CA THR A 38 -19.16 -14.89 4.65
C THR A 38 -18.94 -16.39 4.87
N LEU A 39 -17.68 -16.84 4.90
CA LEU A 39 -17.34 -18.25 5.14
C LEU A 39 -17.61 -18.68 6.58
N PHE A 40 -17.34 -17.82 7.55
CA PHE A 40 -17.62 -18.06 8.96
C PHE A 40 -19.14 -18.12 9.21
N ASP A 41 -19.91 -17.19 8.64
CA ASP A 41 -21.37 -17.15 8.80
C ASP A 41 -22.04 -18.38 8.16
N GLY A 42 -21.60 -18.79 6.97
CA GLY A 42 -22.06 -20.02 6.32
C GLY A 42 -21.74 -21.30 7.12
N CYS A 43 -20.68 -21.31 7.92
CA CYS A 43 -20.32 -22.45 8.76
C CYS A 43 -21.05 -22.44 10.11
N THR A 44 -21.38 -21.26 10.65
CA THR A 44 -22.11 -21.11 11.91
C THR A 44 -23.58 -21.53 11.76
N GLY A 45 -24.16 -21.38 10.56
CA GLY A 45 -25.50 -21.88 10.23
C GLY A 45 -25.59 -23.40 10.07
N HIS A 46 -24.49 -24.10 9.80
CA HIS A 46 -24.47 -25.56 9.56
C HIS A 46 -23.77 -26.30 10.69
N LYS A 47 -24.50 -26.51 11.79
CA LYS A 47 -24.10 -27.21 13.01
C LYS A 47 -23.89 -28.73 12.79
N ASN A 48 -22.97 -29.14 11.92
CA ASN A 48 -22.40 -30.49 11.90
C ASN A 48 -21.31 -30.61 10.81
N ARG A 49 -20.03 -30.61 11.20
CA ARG A 49 -18.91 -31.40 10.64
C ARG A 49 -17.56 -30.80 11.00
N THR A 50 -17.04 -31.26 12.12
CA THR A 50 -15.72 -30.96 12.71
C THR A 50 -14.51 -31.33 11.83
N GLY A 51 -14.73 -31.87 10.62
CA GLY A 51 -13.67 -32.26 9.68
C GLY A 51 -13.36 -31.24 8.57
N ASP A 52 -14.30 -30.36 8.21
CA ASP A 52 -14.21 -29.53 7.00
C ASP A 52 -13.60 -28.14 7.27
N HIS A 53 -13.67 -27.69 8.52
CA HIS A 53 -13.08 -26.43 8.99
C HIS A 53 -11.56 -26.36 8.76
N ASN A 54 -10.87 -27.51 8.86
CA ASN A 54 -9.42 -27.60 8.69
C ASN A 54 -8.98 -27.47 7.23
N VAL A 55 -9.82 -27.86 6.27
CA VAL A 55 -9.56 -27.73 4.83
C VAL A 55 -9.75 -26.28 4.40
N LEU A 56 -10.83 -25.66 4.86
CA LEU A 56 -11.12 -24.24 4.62
C LEU A 56 -10.05 -23.33 5.25
N ALA A 57 -9.63 -23.64 6.49
CA ALA A 57 -8.54 -22.93 7.16
C ALA A 57 -7.19 -23.10 6.44
N ARG A 58 -6.95 -24.24 5.77
CA ARG A 58 -5.73 -24.48 4.98
C ARG A 58 -5.70 -23.70 3.68
N GLU A 59 -6.80 -23.68 2.92
CA GLU A 59 -6.88 -22.85 1.71
C GLU A 59 -6.81 -21.37 2.06
N PHE A 60 -7.45 -20.97 3.17
CA PHE A 60 -7.34 -19.63 3.71
C PHE A 60 -5.90 -19.27 4.10
N LYS A 61 -5.21 -20.15 4.83
CA LYS A 61 -3.82 -19.93 5.21
C LYS A 61 -2.92 -19.75 3.99
N LYS A 62 -3.10 -20.55 2.92
CA LYS A 62 -2.35 -20.39 1.67
C LYS A 62 -2.62 -19.05 0.98
N CYS A 63 -3.87 -18.61 0.94
CA CYS A 63 -4.25 -17.33 0.34
C CYS A 63 -3.67 -16.14 1.13
N VAL A 64 -3.75 -16.21 2.46
CA VAL A 64 -3.15 -15.22 3.37
C VAL A 64 -1.63 -15.21 3.22
N GLU A 65 -0.97 -16.37 3.15
CA GLU A 65 0.47 -16.50 2.99
C GLU A 65 0.95 -15.90 1.67
N GLN A 66 0.22 -16.12 0.57
CA GLN A 66 0.48 -15.47 -0.72
C GLN A 66 0.29 -13.95 -0.67
N HIS A 67 -0.69 -13.47 0.09
CA HIS A 67 -0.91 -12.04 0.29
C HIS A 67 0.13 -11.41 1.22
N GLN A 68 0.64 -12.17 2.19
CA GLN A 68 1.63 -11.72 3.15
C GLN A 68 2.98 -11.49 2.47
N ILE A 69 3.33 -12.31 1.47
CA ILE A 69 4.48 -12.08 0.58
C ILE A 69 4.31 -10.78 -0.23
N LEU A 70 3.11 -10.52 -0.75
CA LEU A 70 2.82 -9.28 -1.47
C LEU A 70 2.89 -8.06 -0.54
N LEU A 71 2.46 -8.22 0.72
CA LEU A 71 2.52 -7.18 1.74
C LEU A 71 3.96 -6.90 2.18
N GLU A 72 4.79 -7.94 2.36
CA GLU A 72 6.24 -7.79 2.62
C GLU A 72 6.93 -7.04 1.49
N LEU A 73 6.60 -7.36 0.23
CA LEU A 73 7.13 -6.63 -0.92
C LEU A 73 6.72 -5.16 -0.89
N VAL A 74 5.45 -4.87 -0.59
CA VAL A 74 4.96 -3.49 -0.42
C VAL A 74 5.65 -2.80 0.74
N GLN A 75 5.97 -3.51 1.83
CA GLN A 75 6.60 -2.96 3.02
C GLN A 75 8.08 -2.62 2.78
N GLU A 76 8.81 -3.43 2.00
CA GLU A 76 10.14 -3.07 1.51
C GLU A 76 10.08 -1.85 0.59
N VAL A 77 9.11 -1.81 -0.33
CA VAL A 77 8.91 -0.66 -1.22
C VAL A 77 8.56 0.60 -0.41
N GLU A 78 7.74 0.47 0.64
CA GLU A 78 7.36 1.57 1.54
C GLU A 78 8.57 2.13 2.30
N ALA A 79 9.51 1.29 2.72
CA ALA A 79 10.75 1.73 3.35
C ALA A 79 11.63 2.55 2.38
N VAL A 80 11.83 2.05 1.16
CA VAL A 80 12.56 2.77 0.10
C VAL A 80 11.84 4.07 -0.25
N TYR A 81 10.52 4.04 -0.31
CA TYR A 81 9.69 5.19 -0.63
C TYR A 81 9.72 6.26 0.45
N THR A 82 9.71 5.87 1.72
CA THR A 82 9.81 6.81 2.86
C THR A 82 11.13 7.57 2.80
N LEU A 83 12.21 6.89 2.41
CA LEU A 83 13.52 7.51 2.21
C LEU A 83 13.53 8.46 1.01
N ILE A 84 12.90 8.07 -0.11
CA ILE A 84 12.72 8.94 -1.28
C ILE A 84 11.93 10.19 -0.90
N ASN A 85 10.83 10.05 -0.15
CA ASN A 85 9.99 11.16 0.28
C ASN A 85 10.72 12.10 1.27
N LEU A 86 11.61 11.58 2.11
CA LEU A 86 12.47 12.41 2.95
C LEU A 86 13.40 13.27 2.10
N PHE A 87 14.06 12.66 1.11
CA PHE A 87 14.99 13.35 0.22
C PHE A 87 14.29 14.44 -0.59
N GLN A 88 13.11 14.11 -1.10
CA GLN A 88 12.17 14.97 -1.81
C GLN A 88 11.82 16.24 -1.01
N VAL A 89 11.38 16.11 0.24
CA VAL A 89 11.08 17.25 1.14
C VAL A 89 12.33 18.11 1.40
N LEU A 90 13.48 17.47 1.54
CA LEU A 90 14.75 18.13 1.82
C LEU A 90 15.21 18.98 0.63
N VAL A 91 15.10 18.44 -0.60
CA VAL A 91 15.37 19.15 -1.85
C VAL A 91 14.41 20.34 -2.02
N PHE A 92 13.11 20.16 -1.76
CA PHE A 92 12.17 21.27 -1.84
C PHE A 92 12.45 22.37 -0.82
N SER A 93 12.85 22.01 0.39
CA SER A 93 13.22 22.98 1.42
C SER A 93 14.39 23.85 0.97
N PHE A 94 15.41 23.25 0.34
CA PHE A 94 16.52 24.00 -0.26
C PHE A 94 16.09 24.86 -1.44
N LEU A 95 15.25 24.34 -2.35
CA LEU A 95 14.76 25.11 -3.50
C LEU A 95 13.97 26.34 -3.06
N ILE A 96 13.06 26.19 -2.10
CA ILE A 96 12.26 27.32 -1.56
C ILE A 96 13.18 28.34 -0.89
N CYS A 97 14.20 27.89 -0.14
CA CYS A 97 15.18 28.78 0.48
C CYS A 97 15.96 29.60 -0.57
N PHE A 98 16.45 28.94 -1.63
CA PHE A 98 17.14 29.62 -2.73
C PHE A 98 16.24 30.59 -3.49
N VAL A 99 15.01 30.19 -3.82
CA VAL A 99 14.03 31.06 -4.50
C VAL A 99 13.64 32.24 -3.61
N GLY A 100 13.44 32.01 -2.31
CA GLY A 100 13.16 33.06 -1.34
C GLY A 100 14.31 34.05 -1.22
N TYR A 101 15.56 33.57 -1.21
CA TYR A 101 16.75 34.41 -1.22
C TYR A 101 16.83 35.27 -2.50
N GLN A 102 16.59 34.66 -3.67
CA GLN A 102 16.57 35.34 -4.97
C GLN A 102 15.46 36.41 -5.08
N LEU A 103 14.35 36.25 -4.35
CA LEU A 103 13.23 37.21 -4.33
C LEU A 103 13.42 38.33 -3.30
N LEU A 104 14.16 38.07 -2.22
CA LEU A 104 14.44 39.04 -1.17
C LEU A 104 15.66 39.93 -1.47
N LEU A 105 16.62 39.42 -2.25
CA LEU A 105 17.79 40.14 -2.75
C LEU A 105 17.46 40.88 -4.05
#